data_AF-A0A0S6XP55-F1
#
_entry.id   AF-A0A0S6XP55-F1
#
_cell.length_a   1.000
_cell.length_b   1.000
_cell.length_c   1.000
_cell.angle_alpha   90.00
_cell.angle_beta   90.00
_cell.angle_gamma   90.00
#
_symmetry.space_group_name_H-M   'P 1'
#
loop_
_entity.id
_entity.type
_entity.pdbx_description
1 polymer ?
#
loop_
_entity_poly.entity_id
_entity_poly.type
_entity_poly.pdbx_seq_one_letter_code
_entity_poly.pdbx_strand_id
1 'polypeptide(L)'
;MSRAVTGTGAIFRLPEVVKVIKSDFIVLPCDLVCELDGSALLETWMTLEAGLGGEKSGRRGGLGVWYPTKGLEGISTKAEQTDFVATVPLPKSRPPPPQKSLRQDVSQLVMSAPMTTVKDIIEDNGALPIRHMLLKRHGHVGIKTTHRDAHVYFFPNWALQMMEANEFDSVAEDVVGWWAKATWQPGLGDKLGLRTVLADSTDSTEGGDDMIGSMQFEDEVDLVGMSTTAASRVPAVIQNALSSSTPLTIPPLLSYVQPSHTSSPSPQPLIRRVDTSALLLSISLHLARLGPASESLHPLSHTSKIAHQETLHPHSRISEADSLIAENVAIEARVTVKESVIGVGCKIDQGARITRCLLMDYVTVGPGVTLTGCILGRRARVEGASEKEKGDVTRLVDCEVAPGFVVEGGSKSLFCTAYELLSTDGLQPRPRVRSSWRLRDWMMLEIWIWILMMMRWVMTAGLIWEDRRHVPLSE
;
A
#
# COMPACT_ATOMS: atom_id res chain seq x y z
N MET A 1 -28.98 -5.58 -2.04
CA MET A 1 -27.73 -6.04 -2.70
C MET A 1 -26.70 -6.30 -1.60
N SER A 2 -26.49 -7.57 -1.26
CA SER A 2 -25.34 -7.95 -0.42
C SER A 2 -24.08 -7.48 -1.14
N ARG A 3 -23.33 -6.58 -0.51
CA ARG A 3 -22.04 -6.09 -1.03
C ARG A 3 -21.07 -7.27 -0.95
N ALA A 4 -21.10 -8.13 -1.96
CA ALA A 4 -20.12 -9.19 -2.11
C ALA A 4 -18.75 -8.49 -2.17
N VAL A 5 -17.82 -8.94 -1.33
CA VAL A 5 -16.45 -8.40 -1.31
C VAL A 5 -15.78 -8.87 -2.60
N THR A 6 -15.92 -8.06 -3.67
CA THR A 6 -15.26 -8.33 -4.95
C THR A 6 -13.75 -8.27 -4.73
N GLY A 7 -13.05 -9.31 -5.16
CA GLY A 7 -11.59 -9.35 -5.14
C GLY A 7 -10.99 -8.19 -5.95
N THR A 8 -9.79 -7.73 -5.60
CA THR A 8 -9.15 -6.61 -6.31
C THR A 8 -8.81 -6.98 -7.76
N GLY A 9 -8.53 -8.26 -8.03
CA GLY A 9 -8.33 -8.75 -9.40
C GLY A 9 -9.62 -8.74 -10.22
N ALA A 10 -10.74 -9.12 -9.61
CA ALA A 10 -12.04 -9.17 -10.27
C ALA A 10 -12.56 -7.78 -10.71
N ILE A 11 -12.09 -6.69 -10.09
CA ILE A 11 -12.44 -5.31 -10.51
C ILE A 11 -12.01 -5.04 -11.95
N PHE A 12 -10.85 -5.55 -12.38
CA PHE A 12 -10.32 -5.32 -13.72
C PHE A 12 -11.06 -6.08 -14.82
N ARG A 13 -11.97 -7.01 -14.48
CA ARG A 13 -12.86 -7.67 -15.42
C ARG A 13 -14.18 -6.91 -15.65
N LEU A 14 -14.49 -5.93 -14.79
CA LEU A 14 -15.73 -5.18 -14.94
C LEU A 14 -15.70 -4.38 -16.24
N PRO A 15 -16.74 -4.47 -17.08
CA PRO A 15 -16.75 -3.81 -18.38
C PRO A 15 -16.68 -2.28 -18.26
N GLU A 16 -17.11 -1.73 -17.13
CA GLU A 16 -16.98 -0.31 -16.80
C GLU A 16 -15.52 0.11 -16.66
N VAL A 17 -14.70 -0.72 -16.02
CA VAL A 17 -13.27 -0.46 -15.79
C VAL A 17 -12.48 -0.66 -17.07
N VAL A 18 -12.73 -1.76 -17.79
CA VAL A 18 -12.05 -2.06 -19.06
C VAL A 18 -12.27 -0.96 -20.10
N LYS A 19 -13.48 -0.39 -20.19
CA LYS A 19 -13.79 0.70 -21.12
C LYS A 19 -13.05 2.01 -20.81
N VAL A 20 -12.72 2.24 -19.54
CA VAL A 20 -12.05 3.47 -19.09
C VAL A 20 -10.54 3.39 -19.32
N ILE A 21 -9.93 2.22 -19.15
CA ILE A 21 -8.49 2.03 -19.27
C ILE A 21 -8.11 1.86 -20.75
N LYS A 22 -7.56 2.92 -21.34
CA LYS A 22 -7.14 2.96 -22.77
C LYS A 22 -5.63 2.85 -22.99
N SER A 23 -4.85 3.12 -21.96
CA SER A 23 -3.39 3.17 -22.02
C SER A 23 -2.78 2.36 -20.89
N ASP A 24 -1.45 2.43 -20.78
CA ASP A 24 -0.72 2.07 -19.57
C ASP A 24 -1.34 2.77 -18.35
N PHE A 25 -1.39 2.09 -17.21
CA PHE A 25 -2.10 2.54 -16.02
C PHE A 25 -1.35 2.23 -14.73
N ILE A 26 -1.68 2.97 -13.67
CA ILE A 26 -1.10 2.83 -12.35
C ILE A 26 -2.19 2.41 -11.38
N VAL A 27 -1.90 1.42 -10.54
CA VAL A 27 -2.76 0.97 -9.45
C VAL A 27 -2.17 1.50 -8.15
N LEU A 28 -2.99 2.24 -7.39
CA LEU A 28 -2.64 2.80 -6.08
C LEU A 28 -3.66 2.33 -5.05
N PRO A 29 -3.25 2.01 -3.82
CA PRO A 29 -4.20 1.70 -2.77
C PRO A 29 -4.68 3.01 -2.10
N CYS A 30 -5.82 2.93 -1.42
CA CYS A 30 -6.37 4.07 -0.68
C CYS A 30 -5.65 4.34 0.65
N ASP A 31 -4.84 3.40 1.13
CA ASP A 31 -4.22 3.40 2.45
C ASP A 31 -2.72 3.71 2.43
N LEU A 32 -2.21 4.25 1.33
CA LEU A 32 -0.81 4.59 1.16
C LEU A 32 -0.48 5.97 1.74
N VAL A 33 0.56 6.00 2.58
CA VAL A 33 1.28 7.22 2.97
C VAL A 33 2.70 7.11 2.39
N CYS A 34 3.05 8.04 1.51
CA CYS A 34 4.29 8.01 0.75
C CYS A 34 4.91 9.41 0.67
N GLU A 35 6.17 9.54 1.09
CA GLU A 35 7.00 10.73 0.89
C GLU A 35 7.78 10.69 -0.42
N LEU A 36 7.92 9.51 -1.03
CA LEU A 36 8.62 9.36 -2.30
C LEU A 36 7.82 10.01 -3.42
N ASP A 37 8.49 10.86 -4.21
CA ASP A 37 7.88 11.48 -5.39
C ASP A 37 7.54 10.42 -6.44
N GLY A 38 6.28 10.42 -6.88
CA GLY A 38 5.78 9.50 -7.91
C GLY A 38 6.45 9.71 -9.27
N SER A 39 6.94 10.93 -9.55
CA SER A 39 7.65 11.22 -10.80
C SER A 39 8.92 10.37 -10.93
N ALA A 40 9.68 10.21 -9.84
CA ALA A 40 10.92 9.43 -9.82
C ALA A 40 10.67 7.93 -10.08
N LEU A 41 9.57 7.39 -9.55
CA LEU A 41 9.17 5.99 -9.84
C LEU A 41 8.76 5.82 -11.30
N LEU A 42 7.98 6.77 -11.84
CA LEU A 42 7.53 6.75 -13.23
C LEU A 42 8.71 6.87 -14.20
N GLU A 43 9.64 7.81 -13.97
CA GLU A 43 10.86 7.98 -14.76
C GLU A 43 11.72 6.71 -14.74
N THR A 44 11.83 6.08 -13.56
CA THR A 44 12.58 4.84 -13.40
C THR A 44 11.95 3.71 -14.22
N TRP A 45 10.63 3.56 -14.17
CA TRP A 45 9.90 2.58 -14.98
C TRP A 45 10.07 2.85 -16.47
N MET A 46 9.83 4.08 -16.92
CA MET A 46 9.97 4.45 -18.33
C MET A 46 11.40 4.22 -18.85
N THR A 47 12.42 4.56 -18.05
CA THR A 47 13.83 4.41 -18.46
C THR A 47 14.28 2.95 -18.51
N LEU A 48 13.85 2.13 -17.55
CA LEU A 48 14.20 0.72 -17.51
C LEU A 48 13.51 -0.05 -18.63
N GLU A 49 12.24 0.24 -18.89
CA GLU A 49 11.49 -0.40 -19.97
C GLU A 49 11.90 0.09 -21.36
N ALA A 50 12.29 1.36 -21.51
CA ALA A 50 12.88 1.85 -22.75
C ALA A 50 14.26 1.21 -23.03
N GLY A 51 15.06 0.98 -21.98
CA GLY A 51 16.41 0.40 -22.10
C GLY A 51 16.44 -1.13 -22.26
N LEU A 52 15.35 -1.82 -21.93
CA LEU A 52 15.22 -3.28 -22.07
C LEU A 52 14.77 -3.73 -23.47
N GLY A 53 14.67 -2.81 -24.45
CA GLY A 53 14.56 -3.21 -25.84
C GLY A 53 13.75 -2.33 -26.78
N GLY A 54 13.04 -1.30 -26.30
CA GLY A 54 12.13 -0.51 -27.15
C GLY A 54 11.12 -1.38 -27.95
N GLU A 55 10.36 -0.76 -28.85
CA GLU A 55 9.37 -1.45 -29.69
C GLU A 55 9.96 -2.54 -30.60
N LYS A 56 11.28 -2.64 -30.72
CA LYS A 56 11.96 -3.62 -31.58
C LYS A 56 12.52 -4.85 -30.86
N SER A 57 12.44 -4.93 -29.52
CA SER A 57 13.00 -6.09 -28.78
C SER A 57 12.15 -6.60 -27.60
N GLY A 58 10.99 -6.02 -27.31
CA GLY A 58 10.06 -6.62 -26.35
C GLY A 58 8.97 -5.67 -25.88
N ARG A 59 7.82 -6.23 -25.50
CA ARG A 59 6.76 -5.47 -24.84
C ARG A 59 7.25 -4.99 -23.47
N ARG A 60 6.73 -3.83 -23.03
CA ARG A 60 7.04 -3.25 -21.71
C ARG A 60 6.59 -4.18 -20.58
N GLY A 61 7.44 -4.29 -19.58
CA GLY A 61 7.19 -4.92 -18.29
C GLY A 61 6.43 -4.02 -17.31
N GLY A 62 6.15 -4.55 -16.13
CA GLY A 62 5.53 -3.81 -15.03
C GLY A 62 6.56 -3.37 -13.98
N LEU A 63 6.15 -2.49 -13.06
CA LEU A 63 6.93 -2.13 -11.87
C LEU A 63 6.05 -2.23 -10.63
N GLY A 64 6.54 -2.86 -9.56
CA GLY A 64 5.94 -2.83 -8.23
C GLY A 64 6.87 -2.18 -7.19
N VAL A 65 6.30 -1.77 -6.06
CA VAL A 65 7.01 -1.05 -4.98
C VAL A 65 6.90 -1.83 -3.67
N TRP A 66 8.05 -2.10 -3.04
CA TRP A 66 8.15 -2.74 -1.73
C TRP A 66 8.97 -1.89 -0.76
N TYR A 67 8.55 -1.85 0.50
CA TYR A 67 9.19 -1.07 1.56
C TYR A 67 9.58 -1.95 2.77
N PRO A 68 10.62 -1.58 3.54
CA PRO A 68 11.01 -2.32 4.73
C PRO A 68 10.03 -2.06 5.88
N THR A 69 9.59 -3.11 6.57
CA THR A 69 8.69 -2.96 7.74
C THR A 69 9.46 -2.61 9.01
N LYS A 70 10.68 -3.15 9.15
CA LYS A 70 11.53 -3.01 10.34
C LYS A 70 12.52 -1.85 10.21
N GLY A 71 12.89 -1.29 11.36
CA GLY A 71 14.04 -0.36 11.46
C GLY A 71 13.68 1.12 11.51
N LEU A 72 12.39 1.48 11.50
CA LEU A 72 11.95 2.86 11.74
C LEU A 72 11.38 2.99 13.15
N GLU A 73 12.09 3.74 14.01
CA GLU A 73 11.70 3.97 15.40
C GLU A 73 10.37 4.74 15.47
N GLY A 74 9.47 4.29 16.34
CA GLY A 74 8.16 4.94 16.54
C GLY A 74 7.07 4.59 15.53
N ILE A 75 7.39 4.05 14.34
CA ILE A 75 6.40 3.62 13.32
C ILE A 75 6.29 2.10 13.22
N SER A 76 7.43 1.40 13.23
CA SER A 76 7.47 -0.06 13.05
C SER A 76 6.84 -0.76 14.25
N THR A 77 5.81 -1.57 13.99
CA THR A 77 5.15 -2.39 15.03
C THR A 77 5.44 -3.87 14.79
N LYS A 78 5.53 -4.67 15.86
CA LYS A 78 5.79 -6.13 15.77
C LYS A 78 4.68 -6.90 15.04
N ALA A 79 3.49 -6.32 14.97
CA ALA A 79 2.31 -6.89 14.34
C ALA A 79 2.15 -6.49 12.85
N GLU A 80 3.09 -5.73 12.29
CA GLU A 80 3.05 -5.34 10.88
C GLU A 80 3.18 -6.57 9.97
N GLN A 81 2.28 -6.68 9.00
CA GLN A 81 2.32 -7.76 8.02
C GLN A 81 3.55 -7.60 7.14
N THR A 82 4.14 -8.72 6.76
CA THR A 82 5.29 -8.75 5.85
C THR A 82 4.94 -9.65 4.67
N ASP A 83 5.66 -9.47 3.58
CA ASP A 83 5.52 -10.29 2.38
C ASP A 83 6.81 -11.05 2.11
N PHE A 84 6.66 -12.17 1.39
CA PHE A 84 7.75 -12.94 0.86
C PHE A 84 8.07 -12.45 -0.54
N VAL A 85 9.25 -11.86 -0.71
CA VAL A 85 9.68 -11.28 -1.99
C VAL A 85 10.99 -11.93 -2.41
N ALA A 86 11.01 -12.56 -3.58
CA ALA A 86 12.20 -13.08 -4.21
C ALA A 86 12.57 -12.22 -5.42
N THR A 87 13.79 -11.72 -5.42
CA THR A 87 14.29 -10.74 -6.40
C THR A 87 15.59 -11.22 -7.03
N VAL A 88 15.82 -10.80 -8.27
CA VAL A 88 17.07 -11.05 -9.01
C VAL A 88 17.67 -9.70 -9.37
N PRO A 89 18.97 -9.47 -9.09
CA PRO A 89 19.60 -8.20 -9.42
C PRO A 89 19.61 -7.98 -10.94
N LEU A 90 19.27 -6.78 -11.37
CA LEU A 90 19.36 -6.42 -12.79
C LEU A 90 20.82 -6.37 -13.24
N PRO A 91 21.10 -6.70 -14.52
CA PRO A 91 22.43 -6.53 -15.08
C PRO A 91 22.86 -5.05 -14.97
N LYS A 92 24.08 -4.82 -14.48
CA LYS A 92 24.61 -3.47 -14.27
C LYS A 92 24.73 -2.74 -15.61
N SER A 93 23.99 -1.65 -15.77
CA SER A 93 24.08 -0.77 -16.94
C SER A 93 25.43 -0.05 -16.98
N ARG A 94 25.99 0.14 -18.18
CA ARG A 94 27.10 1.06 -18.46
C ARG A 94 26.56 2.17 -19.37
N PRO A 95 26.61 3.47 -19.00
CA PRO A 95 27.22 4.06 -17.79
C PRO A 95 26.45 3.74 -16.50
N PRO A 96 27.11 3.86 -15.31
CA PRO A 96 26.45 3.66 -14.04
C PRO A 96 25.31 4.66 -13.86
N PRO A 97 24.19 4.27 -13.22
CA PRO A 97 23.08 5.17 -12.98
C PRO A 97 23.52 6.35 -12.12
N PRO A 98 22.91 7.54 -12.31
CA PRO A 98 23.23 8.70 -11.48
C PRO A 98 22.97 8.41 -10.00
N GLN A 99 23.78 9.01 -9.11
CA GLN A 99 23.78 8.70 -7.66
C GLN A 99 22.44 8.97 -6.94
N LYS A 100 21.52 9.71 -7.55
CA LYS A 100 20.17 9.98 -7.02
C LYS A 100 19.05 9.12 -7.65
N SER A 101 19.39 8.22 -8.57
CA SER A 101 18.39 7.43 -9.28
C SER A 101 18.00 6.18 -8.47
N LEU A 102 16.69 5.95 -8.33
CA LEU A 102 16.10 4.77 -7.68
C LEU A 102 16.47 3.45 -8.37
N ARG A 103 17.01 3.50 -9.59
CA ARG A 103 17.41 2.33 -10.41
C ARG A 103 18.36 1.35 -9.71
N GLN A 104 19.19 1.80 -8.76
CA GLN A 104 20.10 0.90 -8.03
C GLN A 104 19.33 -0.09 -7.14
N ASP A 105 18.16 0.32 -6.67
CA ASP A 105 17.30 -0.44 -5.77
C ASP A 105 16.19 -1.20 -6.53
N VAL A 106 16.19 -1.10 -7.87
CA VAL A 106 15.30 -1.88 -8.73
C VAL A 106 15.95 -3.22 -9.07
N SER A 107 15.16 -4.26 -8.89
CA SER A 107 15.50 -5.65 -9.16
C SER A 107 14.38 -6.29 -9.97
N GLN A 108 14.63 -7.42 -10.61
CA GLN A 108 13.57 -8.20 -11.26
C GLN A 108 12.82 -9.02 -10.19
N LEU A 109 11.50 -8.92 -10.17
CA LEU A 109 10.63 -9.74 -9.35
C LEU A 109 10.44 -11.11 -9.96
N VAL A 110 10.59 -12.13 -9.13
CA VAL A 110 10.61 -13.53 -9.57
C VAL A 110 9.58 -14.36 -8.81
N MET A 111 9.31 -14.00 -7.56
CA MET A 111 8.22 -14.55 -6.77
C MET A 111 7.79 -13.52 -5.75
N SER A 112 6.48 -13.34 -5.62
CA SER A 112 5.84 -12.56 -4.56
C SER A 112 4.72 -13.39 -3.97
N ALA A 113 4.60 -13.40 -2.64
CA ALA A 113 3.46 -13.97 -1.94
C ALA A 113 3.32 -13.30 -0.57
N PRO A 114 2.08 -13.10 -0.06
CA PRO A 114 1.88 -12.70 1.31
C PRO A 114 2.48 -13.72 2.29
N MET A 115 3.04 -13.24 3.41
CA MET A 115 3.60 -14.16 4.41
C MET A 115 2.53 -15.05 5.07
N THR A 116 1.26 -14.65 5.03
CA THR A 116 0.14 -15.51 5.45
C THR A 116 0.05 -16.76 4.59
N THR A 117 0.00 -16.60 3.26
CA THR A 117 -0.04 -17.72 2.30
C THR A 117 1.20 -18.59 2.44
N VAL A 118 2.38 -17.99 2.64
CA VAL A 118 3.62 -18.74 2.84
C VAL A 118 3.59 -19.56 4.12
N LYS A 119 3.01 -19.04 5.21
CA LYS A 119 2.83 -19.78 6.45
C LYS A 119 1.89 -20.97 6.26
N ASP A 120 0.76 -20.76 5.59
CA ASP A 120 -0.20 -21.83 5.30
C ASP A 120 0.47 -22.96 4.50
N ILE A 121 1.27 -22.61 3.47
CA ILE A 121 2.04 -23.59 2.68
C ILE A 121 3.05 -24.37 3.54
N ILE A 122 3.69 -23.71 4.51
CA ILE A 122 4.66 -24.33 5.42
C ILE A 122 3.95 -25.23 6.43
N GLU A 123 2.77 -24.84 6.92
CA GLU A 123 1.95 -25.67 7.83
C GLU A 123 1.49 -26.95 7.13
N ASP A 124 1.09 -26.86 5.85
CA ASP A 124 0.62 -27.99 5.07
C ASP A 124 1.75 -28.94 4.63
N ASN A 125 2.88 -28.40 4.17
CA ASN A 125 3.96 -29.19 3.54
C ASN A 125 5.19 -29.39 4.43
N GLY A 126 5.25 -28.73 5.59
CA GLY A 126 6.42 -28.70 6.48
C GLY A 126 7.60 -27.85 5.97
N ALA A 127 7.56 -27.39 4.71
CA ALA A 127 8.59 -26.57 4.09
C ALA A 127 8.00 -25.74 2.93
N LEU A 128 8.71 -24.66 2.53
CA LEU A 128 8.38 -23.87 1.35
C LEU A 128 9.02 -24.51 0.10
N PRO A 129 8.25 -25.11 -0.83
CA PRO A 129 8.81 -25.74 -2.01
C PRO A 129 9.30 -24.70 -3.03
N ILE A 130 10.61 -24.69 -3.30
CA ILE A 130 11.23 -23.86 -4.35
C ILE A 130 11.57 -24.75 -5.54
N ARG A 131 11.08 -24.39 -6.73
CA ARG A 131 11.35 -25.16 -7.95
C ARG A 131 12.80 -25.00 -8.39
N HIS A 132 13.50 -26.11 -8.67
CA HIS A 132 14.88 -26.08 -9.17
C HIS A 132 15.06 -25.25 -10.43
N MET A 133 14.03 -25.15 -11.28
CA MET A 133 14.08 -24.32 -12.50
C MET A 133 14.40 -22.85 -12.19
N LEU A 134 13.93 -22.36 -11.03
CA LEU A 134 14.20 -21.00 -10.61
C LEU A 134 15.70 -20.74 -10.47
N LEU A 135 16.38 -21.64 -9.76
CA LEU A 135 17.83 -21.58 -9.51
C LEU A 135 18.64 -21.88 -10.78
N LYS A 136 18.11 -22.72 -11.67
CA LYS A 136 18.74 -23.02 -12.96
C LYS A 136 18.73 -21.81 -13.90
N ARG A 137 17.64 -21.02 -13.89
CA ARG A 137 17.52 -19.82 -14.73
C ARG A 137 18.22 -18.62 -14.11
N HIS A 138 18.16 -18.49 -12.79
CA HIS A 138 18.76 -17.37 -12.06
C HIS A 138 19.80 -17.91 -11.07
N GLY A 139 21.08 -17.65 -11.34
CA GLY A 139 22.18 -18.11 -10.48
C GLY A 139 22.25 -17.40 -9.12
N HIS A 140 21.55 -16.27 -8.94
CA HIS A 140 21.49 -15.53 -7.69
C HIS A 140 20.08 -14.98 -7.46
N VAL A 141 19.41 -15.47 -6.42
CA VAL A 141 18.07 -15.02 -6.00
C VAL A 141 18.15 -14.49 -4.57
N GLY A 142 17.82 -13.21 -4.40
CA GLY A 142 17.73 -12.56 -3.10
C GLY A 142 16.32 -12.70 -2.52
N ILE A 143 16.19 -13.37 -1.38
CA ILE A 143 14.92 -13.55 -0.68
C ILE A 143 14.84 -12.53 0.47
N LYS A 144 13.74 -11.78 0.53
CA LYS A 144 13.45 -10.77 1.55
C LYS A 144 12.11 -11.10 2.22
N THR A 145 12.13 -11.12 3.55
CA THR A 145 10.95 -11.41 4.41
C THR A 145 10.60 -10.26 5.36
N THR A 146 11.42 -9.20 5.36
CA THR A 146 11.24 -8.00 6.20
C THR A 146 10.64 -6.84 5.42
N HIS A 147 10.15 -7.11 4.22
CA HIS A 147 9.59 -6.12 3.30
C HIS A 147 8.10 -6.38 3.16
N ARG A 148 7.37 -5.32 2.81
CA ARG A 148 5.94 -5.35 2.55
C ARG A 148 5.65 -4.64 1.24
N ASP A 149 4.64 -5.13 0.54
CA ASP A 149 4.14 -4.57 -0.71
C ASP A 149 3.37 -3.27 -0.44
N ALA A 150 3.74 -2.22 -1.16
CA ALA A 150 3.07 -0.92 -1.11
C ALA A 150 1.75 -0.91 -1.90
N HIS A 151 1.42 -1.97 -2.63
CA HIS A 151 0.28 -2.05 -3.56
C HIS A 151 0.32 -0.97 -4.66
N VAL A 152 1.52 -0.44 -4.95
CA VAL A 152 1.75 0.50 -6.04
C VAL A 152 2.29 -0.29 -7.22
N TYR A 153 1.50 -0.38 -8.29
CA TYR A 153 1.87 -1.11 -9.50
C TYR A 153 1.73 -0.25 -10.74
N PHE A 154 2.74 -0.30 -11.60
CA PHE A 154 2.71 0.27 -12.94
C PHE A 154 2.49 -0.88 -13.91
N PHE A 155 1.39 -0.83 -14.64
CA PHE A 155 1.01 -1.88 -15.56
C PHE A 155 0.94 -1.35 -17.00
N PRO A 156 1.57 -2.07 -17.95
CA PRO A 156 1.35 -1.82 -19.37
C PRO A 156 -0.06 -2.21 -19.76
N ASN A 157 -0.60 -1.61 -20.83
CA ASN A 157 -1.98 -1.85 -21.25
C ASN A 157 -2.30 -3.34 -21.48
N TRP A 158 -1.36 -4.12 -22.01
CA TRP A 158 -1.56 -5.55 -22.25
C TRP A 158 -1.82 -6.37 -20.97
N ALA A 159 -1.39 -5.89 -19.80
CA ALA A 159 -1.67 -6.56 -18.54
C ALA A 159 -3.17 -6.55 -18.21
N LEU A 160 -3.93 -5.56 -18.70
CA LEU A 160 -5.39 -5.54 -18.57
C LEU A 160 -6.03 -6.71 -19.33
N GLN A 161 -5.55 -7.00 -20.55
CA GLN A 161 -6.02 -8.13 -21.35
C GLN A 161 -5.72 -9.47 -20.66
N MET A 162 -4.56 -9.58 -20.01
CA MET A 162 -4.24 -10.75 -19.17
C MET A 162 -5.21 -10.90 -17.99
N MET A 163 -5.56 -9.80 -17.32
CA MET A 163 -6.51 -9.80 -16.20
C MET A 163 -7.94 -10.09 -16.63
N GLU A 164 -8.34 -9.67 -17.83
CA GLU A 164 -9.65 -9.94 -18.41
C GLU A 164 -9.81 -11.43 -18.79
N ALA A 165 -8.76 -12.02 -19.37
CA ALA A 165 -8.75 -13.41 -19.81
C ALA A 165 -8.72 -14.45 -18.67
N ASN A 166 -8.27 -14.06 -17.48
CA ASN A 166 -8.03 -14.98 -16.36
C ASN A 166 -8.89 -14.66 -15.12
N GLU A 167 -9.07 -15.68 -14.28
CA GLU A 167 -9.77 -15.55 -13.00
C GLU A 167 -8.85 -15.27 -11.82
N PHE A 168 -8.63 -13.97 -11.54
CA PHE A 168 -7.81 -13.51 -10.42
C PHE A 168 -8.65 -12.87 -9.30
N ASP A 169 -8.35 -13.24 -8.05
CA ASP A 169 -8.99 -12.68 -6.87
C ASP A 169 -8.21 -11.47 -6.35
N SER A 170 -6.88 -11.55 -6.33
CA SER A 170 -5.99 -10.52 -5.78
C SER A 170 -4.95 -10.07 -6.80
N VAL A 171 -4.83 -8.76 -7.03
CA VAL A 171 -3.76 -8.21 -7.89
C VAL A 171 -2.37 -8.50 -7.31
N ALA A 172 -2.19 -8.31 -5.99
CA ALA A 172 -0.90 -8.42 -5.33
C ALA A 172 -0.35 -9.86 -5.29
N GLU A 173 -1.25 -10.84 -5.14
CA GLU A 173 -0.89 -12.25 -5.01
C GLU A 173 -1.03 -13.00 -6.33
N ASP A 174 -2.18 -12.87 -7.01
CA ASP A 174 -2.45 -13.64 -8.21
C ASP A 174 -1.80 -13.00 -9.44
N VAL A 175 -2.17 -11.77 -9.79
CA VAL A 175 -1.65 -11.14 -11.02
C VAL A 175 -0.12 -11.03 -10.94
N VAL A 176 0.37 -10.35 -9.90
CA VAL A 176 1.81 -10.11 -9.71
C VAL A 176 2.57 -11.42 -9.47
N GLY A 177 2.02 -12.33 -8.66
CA GLY A 177 2.69 -13.59 -8.34
C GLY A 177 2.74 -14.57 -9.52
N TRP A 178 1.67 -14.69 -10.31
CA TRP A 178 1.63 -15.55 -11.49
C TRP A 178 2.46 -14.96 -12.63
N TRP A 179 2.40 -13.64 -12.86
CA TRP A 179 3.27 -12.99 -13.84
C TRP A 179 4.75 -13.19 -13.50
N ALA A 180 5.16 -12.92 -12.25
CA ALA A 180 6.55 -13.11 -11.84
C ALA A 180 7.02 -14.56 -12.07
N LYS A 181 6.18 -15.57 -11.76
CA LYS A 181 6.47 -16.98 -12.01
C LYS A 181 6.51 -17.32 -13.50
N ALA A 182 5.65 -16.72 -14.31
CA ALA A 182 5.58 -16.99 -15.74
C ALA A 182 6.90 -16.66 -16.44
N THR A 183 7.61 -15.63 -15.96
CA THR A 183 8.91 -15.23 -16.55
C THR A 183 9.93 -16.37 -16.60
N TRP A 184 9.94 -17.29 -15.61
CA TRP A 184 10.94 -18.36 -15.51
C TRP A 184 10.36 -19.77 -15.60
N GLN A 185 9.06 -19.95 -15.36
CA GLN A 185 8.41 -21.24 -15.41
C GLN A 185 7.90 -21.56 -16.83
N PRO A 186 8.45 -22.61 -17.49
CA PRO A 186 8.01 -22.98 -18.83
C PRO A 186 6.54 -23.42 -18.82
N GLY A 187 5.80 -23.05 -19.87
CA GLY A 187 4.39 -23.37 -20.08
C GLY A 187 3.39 -22.63 -19.19
N LEU A 188 3.84 -21.88 -18.16
CA LEU A 188 2.92 -21.08 -17.35
C LEU A 188 2.41 -19.86 -18.13
N GLY A 189 3.25 -19.25 -18.97
CA GLY A 189 2.83 -18.15 -19.82
C GLY A 189 1.76 -18.55 -20.83
N ASP A 190 1.87 -19.75 -21.43
CA ASP A 190 0.86 -20.25 -22.36
C ASP A 190 -0.47 -20.53 -21.64
N LYS A 191 -0.44 -21.03 -20.40
CA LYS A 191 -1.65 -21.23 -19.56
C LYS A 191 -2.36 -19.92 -19.22
N LEU A 192 -1.60 -18.84 -19.07
CA LEU A 192 -2.14 -17.50 -18.80
C LEU A 192 -2.66 -16.81 -20.08
N GLY A 193 -2.59 -17.45 -21.25
CA GLY A 193 -2.99 -16.86 -22.52
C GLY A 193 -2.04 -15.75 -22.99
N LEU A 194 -0.81 -15.68 -22.45
CA LEU A 194 0.11 -14.59 -22.79
C LEU A 194 0.56 -14.64 -24.24
N ARG A 195 0.47 -15.78 -24.92
CA ARG A 195 0.83 -15.88 -26.34
C ARG A 195 -0.10 -15.06 -27.23
N THR A 196 -1.41 -15.08 -26.98
CA THR A 196 -2.39 -14.30 -27.75
C THR A 196 -2.32 -12.83 -27.36
N VAL A 197 -2.33 -12.56 -26.05
CA VAL A 197 -2.20 -11.21 -25.50
C VAL A 197 -0.95 -10.53 -26.04
N LEU A 198 0.20 -11.23 -26.06
CA LEU A 198 1.50 -10.70 -26.53
C LEU A 198 1.65 -10.65 -28.06
N ALA A 199 0.81 -11.35 -28.83
CA ALA A 199 0.81 -11.33 -30.30
C ALA A 199 -0.08 -10.22 -30.88
N ASP A 200 -1.22 -9.89 -30.25
CA ASP A 200 -2.23 -8.97 -30.81
C ASP A 200 -1.78 -7.51 -31.06
N SER A 201 -0.55 -7.14 -30.71
CA SER A 201 -0.02 -5.79 -30.94
C SER A 201 0.97 -5.70 -32.11
N THR A 202 1.44 -6.81 -32.67
CA THR A 202 2.41 -6.79 -33.77
C THR A 202 1.76 -6.63 -35.15
N ASP A 203 0.44 -6.78 -35.25
CA ASP A 203 -0.29 -6.75 -36.54
C ASP A 203 -0.91 -5.38 -36.87
N SER A 204 -0.59 -4.32 -36.12
CA SER A 204 -1.15 -2.97 -36.36
C SER A 204 -0.20 -2.00 -37.08
N THR A 205 0.83 -2.48 -37.77
CA THR A 205 1.65 -1.65 -38.68
C THR A 205 1.59 -2.19 -40.11
N GLU A 206 0.48 -1.94 -40.80
CA GLU A 206 0.49 -1.95 -42.26
C GLU A 206 1.16 -0.66 -42.76
N GLY A 207 2.31 -0.81 -43.43
CA GLY A 207 2.86 0.21 -44.33
C GLY A 207 4.37 0.39 -44.27
N GLY A 208 5.09 -0.25 -45.21
CA GLY A 208 6.38 0.26 -45.69
C GLY A 208 7.51 -0.76 -45.88
N ASP A 209 7.56 -1.35 -47.09
CA ASP A 209 8.75 -1.60 -47.92
C ASP A 209 9.91 -2.51 -47.43
N ASP A 210 10.00 -3.66 -48.10
CA ASP A 210 11.15 -4.32 -48.74
C ASP A 210 12.57 -4.40 -48.13
N MET A 211 13.07 -5.64 -48.23
CA MET A 211 14.46 -6.13 -48.33
C MET A 211 15.45 -5.85 -47.19
N ILE A 212 15.92 -6.97 -46.59
CA ILE A 212 17.30 -7.37 -46.19
C ILE A 212 17.07 -8.62 -45.32
N GLY A 213 17.65 -9.80 -45.52
CA GLY A 213 18.83 -10.26 -46.23
C GLY A 213 19.19 -11.57 -45.53
N SER A 214 19.16 -12.67 -46.27
CA SER A 214 19.47 -14.01 -45.80
C SER A 214 20.86 -14.08 -45.15
N MET A 215 20.92 -14.51 -43.89
CA MET A 215 22.15 -15.02 -43.30
C MET A 215 21.80 -16.29 -42.51
N GLN A 216 21.88 -17.42 -43.21
CA GLN A 216 21.77 -18.76 -42.66
C GLN A 216 22.95 -19.00 -41.71
N PHE A 217 22.66 -19.34 -40.46
CA PHE A 217 23.58 -20.13 -39.63
C PHE A 217 23.00 -21.54 -39.55
N GLU A 218 23.61 -22.45 -40.30
CA GLU A 218 23.37 -23.89 -40.19
C GLU A 218 24.12 -24.40 -38.96
N ASP A 219 23.37 -25.00 -38.02
CA ASP A 219 23.74 -26.21 -37.28
C ASP A 219 22.59 -26.52 -36.30
N GLU A 220 21.53 -27.15 -36.82
CA GLU A 220 20.52 -27.80 -35.98
C GLU A 220 20.48 -29.28 -36.33
N VAL A 221 20.99 -30.09 -35.40
CA VAL A 221 20.94 -31.55 -35.45
C VAL A 221 19.50 -31.96 -35.11
N ASP A 222 18.83 -32.59 -36.08
CA ASP A 222 17.46 -33.12 -35.95
C ASP A 222 17.42 -34.27 -34.91
N LEU A 223 17.09 -33.91 -33.67
CA LEU A 223 16.94 -34.85 -32.55
C LEU A 223 15.63 -35.64 -32.58
N VAL A 224 14.67 -35.29 -33.45
CA VAL A 224 13.34 -35.92 -33.51
C VAL A 224 13.29 -37.02 -34.58
N GLY A 225 14.13 -36.93 -35.62
CA GLY A 225 14.32 -38.00 -36.61
C GLY A 225 15.01 -39.28 -36.09
N MET A 226 15.66 -39.24 -34.92
CA MET A 226 16.42 -40.39 -34.38
C MET A 226 15.65 -41.26 -33.38
N SER A 227 14.35 -41.00 -33.17
CA SER A 227 13.53 -41.75 -32.23
C SER A 227 12.68 -42.81 -32.95
N THR A 228 13.12 -44.07 -32.91
CA THR A 228 12.49 -45.22 -33.60
C THR A 228 11.36 -45.91 -32.84
N THR A 229 10.72 -45.25 -31.88
CA THR A 229 9.55 -45.82 -31.19
C THR A 229 8.29 -45.02 -31.46
N ALA A 230 7.36 -45.69 -32.12
CA ALA A 230 6.04 -45.22 -32.50
C ALA A 230 5.23 -44.67 -31.31
N ALA A 231 4.58 -43.53 -31.51
CA ALA A 231 3.39 -43.16 -30.74
C ALA A 231 2.38 -42.39 -31.61
N SER A 232 1.30 -43.13 -31.89
CA SER A 232 -0.04 -42.79 -32.37
C SER A 232 -0.49 -41.32 -32.37
N ARG A 233 -1.06 -40.94 -33.52
CA ARG A 233 -2.07 -39.88 -33.79
C ARG A 233 -2.48 -39.01 -32.60
N VAL A 234 -1.83 -37.85 -32.50
CA VAL A 234 -2.32 -36.68 -31.74
C VAL A 234 -3.12 -35.77 -32.69
N PRO A 235 -4.24 -35.16 -32.29
CA PRO A 235 -5.00 -34.23 -33.13
C PRO A 235 -4.18 -33.03 -33.61
N ALA A 236 -4.40 -32.60 -34.85
CA ALA A 236 -3.64 -31.54 -35.52
C ALA A 236 -3.59 -30.19 -34.77
N VAL A 237 -4.57 -29.90 -33.91
CA VAL A 237 -4.62 -28.70 -33.05
C VAL A 237 -3.49 -28.70 -32.02
N ILE A 238 -3.15 -29.86 -31.46
CA ILE A 238 -2.07 -30.02 -30.49
C ILE A 238 -0.71 -30.07 -31.23
N GLN A 239 -0.67 -30.61 -32.45
CA GLN A 239 0.53 -30.50 -33.30
C GLN A 239 0.84 -29.05 -33.65
N ASN A 240 -0.16 -28.22 -33.95
CA ASN A 240 0.07 -26.79 -34.22
C ASN A 240 0.56 -26.04 -32.97
N ALA A 241 0.02 -26.36 -31.78
CA ALA A 241 0.49 -25.79 -30.51
C ALA A 241 1.90 -26.27 -30.10
N LEU A 242 2.31 -27.48 -30.49
CA LEU A 242 3.69 -27.98 -30.31
C LEU A 242 4.66 -27.53 -31.41
N SER A 243 4.16 -27.13 -32.58
CA SER A 243 4.97 -26.70 -33.73
C SER A 243 5.44 -25.24 -33.66
N SER A 244 4.91 -24.43 -32.74
CA SER A 244 5.46 -23.09 -32.48
C SER A 244 6.65 -23.18 -31.51
N SER A 245 7.79 -23.63 -32.04
CA SER A 245 9.05 -23.83 -31.31
C SER A 245 9.78 -22.53 -30.94
N THR A 246 9.12 -21.37 -30.94
CA THR A 246 9.72 -20.13 -30.45
C THR A 246 9.44 -19.96 -28.95
N PRO A 247 10.49 -19.77 -28.11
CA PRO A 247 10.31 -19.53 -26.69
C PRO A 247 9.56 -18.22 -26.48
N LEU A 248 8.44 -18.27 -25.74
CA LEU A 248 7.66 -17.07 -25.39
C LEU A 248 8.50 -16.18 -24.47
N THR A 249 8.91 -15.02 -24.97
CA THR A 249 9.61 -14.00 -24.18
C THR A 249 8.58 -13.15 -23.46
N ILE A 250 8.40 -13.41 -22.17
CA ILE A 250 7.47 -12.67 -21.31
C ILE A 250 8.19 -11.45 -20.74
N PRO A 251 7.60 -10.25 -20.83
CA PRO A 251 8.18 -9.05 -20.22
C PRO A 251 8.42 -9.24 -18.71
N PRO A 252 9.59 -8.85 -18.18
CA PRO A 252 9.88 -9.00 -16.76
C PRO A 252 8.98 -8.08 -15.93
N LEU A 253 8.72 -8.49 -14.68
CA LEU A 253 8.12 -7.62 -13.68
C LEU A 253 9.25 -7.06 -12.82
N LEU A 254 9.39 -5.74 -12.79
CA LEU A 254 10.39 -5.05 -11.99
C LEU A 254 9.86 -4.79 -10.58
N SER A 255 10.75 -4.79 -9.61
CA SER A 255 10.48 -4.46 -8.21
C SER A 255 11.46 -3.43 -7.71
N TYR A 256 10.96 -2.24 -7.37
CA TYR A 256 11.67 -1.31 -6.52
C TYR A 256 11.57 -1.81 -5.08
N VAL A 257 12.72 -2.16 -4.50
CA VAL A 257 12.77 -2.64 -3.12
C VAL A 257 13.61 -1.69 -2.30
N GLN A 258 12.94 -0.84 -1.53
CA GLN A 258 13.60 0.15 -0.70
C GLN A 258 14.61 -0.51 0.25
N PRO A 259 15.86 -0.01 0.31
CA PRO A 259 16.88 -0.52 1.22
C PRO A 259 16.44 -0.37 2.68
N SER A 260 16.87 -1.25 3.56
CA SER A 260 16.55 -1.14 5.00
C SER A 260 17.22 0.11 5.60
N HIS A 261 16.54 0.80 6.52
CA HIS A 261 17.04 2.02 7.18
C HIS A 261 18.44 1.90 7.83
N THR A 262 18.87 0.69 8.19
CA THR A 262 20.21 0.41 8.76
C THR A 262 21.34 0.39 7.74
N SER A 263 21.03 0.41 6.44
CA SER A 263 21.98 0.19 5.35
C SER A 263 22.30 1.45 4.53
N SER A 264 21.54 2.54 4.72
CA SER A 264 21.73 3.80 3.98
C SER A 264 22.01 4.98 4.92
N PRO A 265 22.98 5.87 4.60
CA PRO A 265 23.30 7.05 5.40
C PRO A 265 22.35 8.25 5.21
N SER A 266 21.40 8.19 4.26
CA SER A 266 20.45 9.28 3.98
C SER A 266 19.08 9.06 4.64
N PRO A 267 18.35 10.12 5.03
CA PRO A 267 16.96 9.99 5.45
C PRO A 267 16.17 9.36 4.31
N GLN A 268 15.64 8.17 4.56
CA GLN A 268 14.88 7.43 3.57
C GLN A 268 13.43 7.92 3.55
N PRO A 269 12.80 8.01 2.37
CA PRO A 269 11.41 8.43 2.28
C PRO A 269 10.50 7.43 2.99
N LEU A 270 9.55 7.95 3.76
CA LEU A 270 8.53 7.13 4.40
C LEU A 270 7.57 6.58 3.35
N ILE A 271 7.52 5.26 3.19
CA ILE A 271 6.50 4.54 2.40
C ILE A 271 5.84 3.54 3.34
N ARG A 272 4.55 3.72 3.63
CA ARG A 272 3.79 2.85 4.54
C ARG A 272 2.33 2.72 4.12
N ARG A 273 1.78 1.52 4.30
CA ARG A 273 0.34 1.26 4.23
C ARG A 273 -0.28 1.29 5.61
N VAL A 274 -1.38 2.01 5.74
CA VAL A 274 -2.10 2.26 6.99
C VAL A 274 -3.34 1.38 7.07
N ASP A 275 -3.14 0.08 7.23
CA ASP A 275 -4.20 -0.92 7.17
C ASP A 275 -4.56 -1.54 8.53
N THR A 276 -3.88 -1.12 9.60
CA THR A 276 -4.15 -1.53 10.98
C THR A 276 -4.28 -0.31 11.88
N SER A 277 -5.09 -0.42 12.94
CA SER A 277 -5.30 0.64 13.92
C SER A 277 -3.99 1.06 14.62
N ALA A 278 -3.12 0.10 14.93
CA ALA A 278 -1.82 0.36 15.52
C ALA A 278 -0.90 1.19 14.59
N LEU A 279 -0.91 0.89 13.28
CA LEU A 279 -0.17 1.67 12.28
C LEU A 279 -0.78 3.06 12.07
N LEU A 280 -2.11 3.16 12.10
CA LEU A 280 -2.79 4.45 12.04
C LEU A 280 -2.36 5.37 13.19
N LEU A 281 -2.32 4.85 14.42
CA LEU A 281 -1.84 5.59 15.58
C LEU A 281 -0.35 5.95 15.44
N SER A 282 0.52 4.99 15.12
CA SER A 282 1.96 5.23 15.05
C SER A 282 2.33 6.24 13.98
N ILE A 283 1.71 6.17 12.81
CA ILE A 283 1.93 7.10 11.69
C ILE A 283 1.36 8.48 12.03
N SER A 284 0.16 8.57 12.61
CA SER A 284 -0.41 9.85 13.02
C SER A 284 0.48 10.57 14.05
N LEU A 285 1.03 9.83 15.01
CA LEU A 285 1.96 10.38 16.00
C LEU A 285 3.29 10.78 15.36
N HIS A 286 3.78 10.01 14.39
CA HIS A 286 4.97 10.39 13.63
C HIS A 286 4.75 11.69 12.85
N LEU A 287 3.61 11.83 12.17
CA LEU A 287 3.25 13.06 11.47
C LEU A 287 3.13 14.26 12.42
N ALA A 288 2.61 14.06 13.64
CA ALA A 288 2.52 15.12 14.64
C ALA A 288 3.90 15.60 15.15
N ARG A 289 4.89 14.69 15.19
CA ARG A 289 6.28 15.01 15.57
C ARG A 289 7.03 15.76 14.47
N LEU A 290 6.62 15.64 13.20
CA LEU A 290 7.22 16.42 12.12
C LEU A 290 7.11 17.92 12.42
N GLY A 291 8.17 18.67 12.15
CA GLY A 291 8.20 20.12 12.37
C GLY A 291 7.14 20.86 11.53
N PRO A 292 6.84 22.13 11.84
CA PRO A 292 6.02 22.93 10.94
C PRO A 292 6.70 23.06 9.56
N ALA A 293 5.90 23.23 8.51
CA ALA A 293 6.38 23.32 7.13
C ALA A 293 7.37 24.49 6.90
N SER A 294 7.40 25.49 7.78
CA SER A 294 8.37 26.60 7.74
C SER A 294 9.78 26.20 8.15
N GLU A 295 9.93 25.16 8.98
CA GLU A 295 11.22 24.72 9.55
C GLU A 295 11.69 23.39 8.97
N SER A 296 10.79 22.61 8.37
CA SER A 296 11.08 21.27 7.87
C SER A 296 10.72 21.15 6.39
N LEU A 297 11.68 20.68 5.58
CA LEU A 297 11.53 20.38 4.14
C LEU A 297 10.75 19.07 3.87
N HIS A 298 10.12 18.48 4.88
CA HIS A 298 9.36 17.23 4.70
C HIS A 298 8.05 17.53 3.95
N PRO A 299 7.70 16.76 2.91
CA PRO A 299 6.50 17.01 2.10
C PRO A 299 5.20 16.81 2.88
N LEU A 300 5.26 16.09 4.00
CA LEU A 300 4.11 15.79 4.87
C LEU A 300 4.04 16.72 6.09
N SER A 301 4.84 17.79 6.12
CA SER A 301 4.83 18.77 7.21
C SER A 301 3.56 19.61 7.21
N HIS A 302 3.00 19.85 8.39
CA HIS A 302 1.79 20.67 8.56
C HIS A 302 2.14 22.16 8.57
N THR A 303 1.29 22.99 7.94
CA THR A 303 1.44 24.45 7.90
C THR A 303 1.37 25.07 9.30
N SER A 304 0.45 24.59 10.13
CA SER A 304 0.28 24.98 11.53
C SER A 304 -0.01 23.75 12.38
N LYS A 305 0.75 23.54 13.46
CA LYS A 305 0.51 22.43 14.39
C LYS A 305 -0.75 22.64 15.26
N ILE A 306 -1.03 23.90 15.57
CA ILE A 306 -2.21 24.33 16.33
C ILE A 306 -2.93 25.34 15.45
N ALA A 307 -4.13 24.99 14.98
CA ALA A 307 -4.87 25.83 14.04
C ALA A 307 -5.32 27.18 14.65
N HIS A 308 -5.77 27.17 15.90
CA HIS A 308 -6.18 28.38 16.62
C HIS A 308 -5.67 28.36 18.06
N GLN A 309 -4.71 29.22 18.38
CA GLN A 309 -4.24 29.40 19.75
C GLN A 309 -5.25 30.16 20.63
N GLU A 310 -6.19 30.90 20.02
CA GLU A 310 -7.18 31.74 20.73
C GLU A 310 -8.32 30.92 21.37
N THR A 311 -8.63 29.73 20.83
CA THR A 311 -9.63 28.81 21.41
C THR A 311 -9.09 28.02 22.60
N LEU A 312 -7.82 28.25 22.99
CA LEU A 312 -7.18 27.55 24.10
C LEU A 312 -7.40 28.29 25.42
N HIS A 313 -7.90 27.59 26.42
CA HIS A 313 -7.95 28.13 27.77
C HIS A 313 -6.52 28.31 28.32
N PRO A 314 -6.16 29.45 28.95
CA PRO A 314 -4.80 29.76 29.44
C PRO A 314 -4.28 28.84 30.56
N HIS A 315 -5.11 27.93 31.08
CA HIS A 315 -4.74 26.95 32.11
C HIS A 315 -4.57 25.53 31.55
N SER A 316 -4.65 25.38 30.22
CA SER A 316 -4.36 24.12 29.53
C SER A 316 -2.85 23.97 29.31
N ARG A 317 -2.34 22.73 29.33
CA ARG A 317 -0.94 22.38 29.07
C ARG A 317 -0.87 21.51 27.83
N ILE A 318 -0.42 22.08 26.72
CA ILE A 318 -0.33 21.39 25.43
C ILE A 318 1.14 21.29 25.03
N SER A 319 1.58 20.09 24.62
CA SER A 319 2.91 19.90 24.02
C SER A 319 2.87 20.25 22.54
N GLU A 320 3.33 21.45 22.16
CA GLU A 320 3.35 21.90 20.76
C GLU A 320 4.33 21.11 19.88
N ALA A 321 5.37 20.51 20.47
CA ALA A 321 6.38 19.77 19.75
C ALA A 321 5.82 18.48 19.10
N ASP A 322 4.90 17.79 19.79
CA ASP A 322 4.46 16.43 19.44
C ASP A 322 2.94 16.30 19.27
N SER A 323 2.19 17.40 19.37
CA SER A 323 0.72 17.37 19.28
C SER A 323 0.21 18.14 18.09
N LEU A 324 -0.84 17.63 17.46
CA LEU A 324 -1.55 18.26 16.35
C LEU A 324 -2.99 18.56 16.77
N ILE A 325 -3.41 19.82 16.64
CA ILE A 325 -4.77 20.27 17.00
C ILE A 325 -5.40 20.93 15.78
N ALA A 326 -6.50 20.33 15.31
CA ALA A 326 -7.27 20.83 14.20
C ALA A 326 -8.14 22.06 14.56
N GLU A 327 -8.92 22.53 13.59
CA GLU A 327 -9.80 23.69 13.72
C GLU A 327 -11.03 23.39 14.61
N ASN A 328 -11.60 24.45 15.18
CA ASN A 328 -12.84 24.41 15.97
C ASN A 328 -12.81 23.46 17.18
N VAL A 329 -11.63 23.21 17.75
CA VAL A 329 -11.49 22.40 18.97
C VAL A 329 -11.75 23.28 20.19
N ALA A 330 -12.68 22.87 21.04
CA ALA A 330 -12.98 23.54 22.32
C ALA A 330 -12.26 22.82 23.46
N ILE A 331 -11.32 23.52 24.11
CA ILE A 331 -10.51 22.97 25.22
C ILE A 331 -10.82 23.76 26.50
N GLU A 332 -11.31 23.07 27.52
CA GLU A 332 -11.62 23.63 28.84
C GLU A 332 -10.37 23.74 29.75
N ALA A 333 -10.56 24.26 30.96
CA ALA A 333 -9.47 24.47 31.92
C ALA A 333 -8.79 23.16 32.39
N ARG A 334 -7.51 23.25 32.79
CA ARG A 334 -6.72 22.14 33.39
C ARG A 334 -6.53 20.89 32.51
N VAL A 335 -6.73 21.00 31.20
CA VAL A 335 -6.49 19.91 30.26
C VAL A 335 -4.98 19.73 30.00
N THR A 336 -4.52 18.48 29.90
CA THR A 336 -3.13 18.15 29.52
C THR A 336 -3.11 17.29 28.26
N VAL A 337 -2.46 17.77 27.19
CA VAL A 337 -2.31 17.04 25.92
C VAL A 337 -0.83 16.83 25.62
N LYS A 338 -0.43 15.57 25.41
CA LYS A 338 0.94 15.18 25.05
C LYS A 338 0.93 14.12 23.95
N GLU A 339 1.80 14.27 22.96
CA GLU A 339 1.95 13.32 21.85
C GLU A 339 0.58 12.89 21.29
N SER A 340 -0.28 13.82 20.89
CA SER A 340 -1.66 13.46 20.51
C SER A 340 -2.14 14.24 19.31
N VAL A 341 -3.01 13.61 18.53
CA VAL A 341 -3.64 14.20 17.35
C VAL A 341 -5.13 14.38 17.63
N ILE A 342 -5.63 15.60 17.46
CA ILE A 342 -7.02 15.97 17.73
C ILE A 342 -7.67 16.49 16.44
N GLY A 343 -8.72 15.81 16.00
CA GLY A 343 -9.52 16.14 14.82
C GLY A 343 -10.45 17.34 15.01
N VAL A 344 -11.13 17.71 13.93
CA VAL A 344 -11.93 18.94 13.86
C VAL A 344 -13.14 18.88 14.78
N GLY A 345 -13.49 19.99 15.44
CA GLY A 345 -14.74 20.10 16.19
C GLY A 345 -14.80 19.27 17.47
N CYS A 346 -13.65 18.82 17.98
CA CYS A 346 -13.59 18.07 19.23
C CYS A 346 -13.90 18.98 20.44
N LYS A 347 -14.55 18.43 21.46
CA LYS A 347 -14.82 19.10 22.73
C LYS A 347 -14.13 18.34 23.86
N ILE A 348 -13.29 19.03 24.62
CA ILE A 348 -12.50 18.44 25.69
C ILE A 348 -12.81 19.20 26.97
N ASP A 349 -13.47 18.51 27.91
CA ASP A 349 -13.93 19.09 29.16
C ASP A 349 -12.82 19.17 30.22
N GLN A 350 -13.14 19.82 31.35
CA GLN A 350 -12.18 20.20 32.38
C GLN A 350 -11.42 19.00 32.97
N GLY A 351 -10.09 19.15 33.11
CA GLY A 351 -9.25 18.17 33.81
C GLY A 351 -8.96 16.88 33.03
N ALA A 352 -9.26 16.83 31.72
CA ALA A 352 -8.90 15.70 30.87
C ALA A 352 -7.38 15.58 30.68
N ARG A 353 -6.87 14.34 30.67
CA ARG A 353 -5.46 14.03 30.37
C ARG A 353 -5.38 13.10 29.18
N ILE A 354 -4.75 13.56 28.11
CA ILE A 354 -4.65 12.87 26.83
C ILE A 354 -3.17 12.67 26.50
N THR A 355 -2.77 11.42 26.33
CA THR A 355 -1.38 11.01 26.12
C THR A 355 -1.30 9.96 25.03
N ARG A 356 -0.52 10.18 23.97
CA ARG A 356 -0.34 9.20 22.88
C ARG A 356 -1.66 8.77 22.24
N CYS A 357 -2.61 9.70 22.02
CA CYS A 357 -3.96 9.38 21.54
C CYS A 357 -4.25 9.98 20.17
N LEU A 358 -5.16 9.33 19.45
CA LEU A 358 -5.73 9.81 18.19
C LEU A 358 -7.24 10.03 18.36
N LEU A 359 -7.67 11.30 18.35
CA LEU A 359 -9.08 11.69 18.39
C LEU A 359 -9.52 12.09 16.98
N MET A 360 -10.51 11.39 16.44
CA MET A 360 -11.13 11.74 15.16
C MET A 360 -12.08 12.93 15.29
N ASP A 361 -12.76 13.30 14.21
CA ASP A 361 -13.62 14.48 14.17
C ASP A 361 -14.83 14.37 15.12
N TYR A 362 -15.21 15.50 15.72
CA TYR A 362 -16.39 15.68 16.56
C TYR A 362 -16.43 14.78 17.80
N VAL A 363 -15.28 14.39 18.34
CA VAL A 363 -15.20 13.61 19.58
C VAL A 363 -15.47 14.51 20.79
N THR A 364 -16.25 14.00 21.76
CA THR A 364 -16.48 14.71 23.03
C THR A 364 -15.88 13.92 24.19
N VAL A 365 -14.94 14.52 24.91
CA VAL A 365 -14.27 13.94 26.08
C VAL A 365 -14.77 14.65 27.33
N GLY A 366 -15.39 13.89 28.23
CA GLY A 366 -15.94 14.37 29.49
C GLY A 366 -14.89 14.77 30.53
N PRO A 367 -15.33 15.34 31.66
CA PRO A 367 -14.43 15.90 32.67
C PRO A 367 -13.64 14.82 33.41
N GLY A 368 -12.38 15.10 33.72
CA GLY A 368 -11.51 14.21 34.50
C GLY A 368 -11.10 12.90 33.81
N VAL A 369 -11.38 12.72 32.52
CA VAL A 369 -11.04 11.51 31.76
C VAL A 369 -9.53 11.39 31.54
N THR A 370 -9.00 10.18 31.66
CA THR A 370 -7.59 9.88 31.37
C THR A 370 -7.48 8.90 30.19
N LEU A 371 -6.87 9.34 29.09
CA LEU A 371 -6.67 8.58 27.87
C LEU A 371 -5.18 8.35 27.62
N THR A 372 -4.78 7.10 27.43
CA THR A 372 -3.41 6.71 27.09
C THR A 372 -3.40 5.74 25.92
N GLY A 373 -2.76 6.06 24.80
CA GLY A 373 -2.66 5.10 23.68
C GLY A 373 -3.97 4.81 22.95
N CYS A 374 -5.01 5.63 23.13
CA CYS A 374 -6.37 5.32 22.66
C CYS A 374 -6.64 5.91 21.26
N ILE A 375 -7.51 5.22 20.51
CA ILE A 375 -8.04 5.67 19.22
C ILE A 375 -9.55 5.88 19.38
N LEU A 376 -10.02 7.12 19.26
CA LEU A 376 -11.43 7.45 19.35
C LEU A 376 -12.00 7.74 17.95
N GLY A 377 -12.97 6.93 17.52
CA GLY A 377 -13.65 7.10 16.24
C GLY A 377 -14.49 8.37 16.16
N ARG A 378 -14.88 8.75 14.94
CA ARG A 378 -15.64 9.98 14.66
C ARG A 378 -16.94 10.03 15.49
N ARG A 379 -17.24 11.19 16.10
CA ARG A 379 -18.41 11.39 16.99
C ARG A 379 -18.46 10.49 18.23
N ALA A 380 -17.35 9.84 18.60
CA ALA A 380 -17.29 9.10 19.86
C ALA A 380 -17.46 10.05 21.05
N ARG A 381 -18.13 9.57 22.10
CA ARG A 381 -18.31 10.30 23.35
C ARG A 381 -17.74 9.48 24.48
N VAL A 382 -16.88 10.08 25.28
CA VAL A 382 -16.35 9.44 26.49
C VAL A 382 -16.88 10.22 27.66
N GLU A 383 -17.75 9.60 28.44
CA GLU A 383 -18.31 10.23 29.62
C GLU A 383 -17.29 10.22 30.76
N GLY A 384 -17.15 11.37 31.39
CA GLY A 384 -16.29 11.57 32.55
C GLY A 384 -17.06 11.34 33.84
N ALA A 385 -16.33 11.31 34.96
CA ALA A 385 -16.96 11.31 36.26
C ALA A 385 -17.68 12.65 36.47
N SER A 386 -19.00 12.63 36.64
CA SER A 386 -19.73 13.81 37.09
C SER A 386 -19.25 14.19 38.49
N GLU A 387 -19.15 15.49 38.81
CA GLU A 387 -18.67 15.99 40.13
C GLU A 387 -19.40 15.38 41.34
N LYS A 388 -20.57 14.79 41.13
CA LYS A 388 -21.40 14.12 42.14
C LYS A 388 -20.97 12.68 42.45
N GLU A 389 -20.21 12.02 41.58
CA GLU A 389 -19.72 10.64 41.75
C GLU A 389 -18.20 10.64 41.97
N LYS A 390 -17.81 10.92 43.21
CA LYS A 390 -16.44 11.20 43.66
C LYS A 390 -15.46 10.01 43.59
N GLY A 391 -15.78 8.94 42.88
CA GLY A 391 -15.06 7.65 42.94
C GLY A 391 -14.58 7.07 41.62
N ASP A 392 -15.27 7.33 40.50
CA ASP A 392 -15.07 6.56 39.27
C ASP A 392 -14.52 7.39 38.12
N VAL A 393 -13.22 7.66 38.22
CA VAL A 393 -12.44 8.28 37.15
C VAL A 393 -12.35 7.32 35.95
N THR A 394 -12.88 7.73 34.80
CA THR A 394 -12.76 7.01 33.53
C THR A 394 -11.30 7.00 33.08
N ARG A 395 -10.73 5.80 32.95
CA ARG A 395 -9.35 5.58 32.50
C ARG A 395 -9.31 4.55 31.39
N LEU A 396 -8.90 4.99 30.21
CA LEU A 396 -8.74 4.16 29.03
C LEU A 396 -7.26 4.07 28.67
N VAL A 397 -6.76 2.84 28.55
CA VAL A 397 -5.39 2.54 28.10
C VAL A 397 -5.47 1.61 26.90
N ASP A 398 -4.80 1.98 25.81
CA ASP A 398 -4.72 1.20 24.56
C ASP A 398 -6.10 0.67 24.09
N CYS A 399 -7.12 1.53 24.16
CA CYS A 399 -8.49 1.22 23.80
C CYS A 399 -8.87 1.78 22.42
N GLU A 400 -9.72 1.04 21.72
CA GLU A 400 -10.28 1.43 20.42
C GLU A 400 -11.79 1.62 20.56
N VAL A 401 -12.25 2.85 20.31
CA VAL A 401 -13.65 3.23 20.43
C VAL A 401 -14.26 3.46 19.04
N ALA A 402 -15.36 2.76 18.77
CA ALA A 402 -16.06 2.86 17.50
C ALA A 402 -16.71 4.24 17.28
N PRO A 403 -17.01 4.65 16.04
CA PRO A 403 -17.66 5.92 15.75
C PRO A 403 -19.03 6.01 16.38
N GLY A 404 -19.36 7.16 16.95
CA GLY A 404 -20.66 7.39 17.59
C GLY A 404 -20.89 6.56 18.86
N PHE A 405 -19.92 5.77 19.30
CA PHE A 405 -20.04 5.00 20.53
C PHE A 405 -19.90 5.92 21.75
N VAL A 406 -20.69 5.63 22.78
CA VAL A 406 -20.66 6.34 24.06
C VAL A 406 -20.03 5.41 25.09
N VAL A 407 -18.89 5.81 25.64
CA VAL A 407 -18.25 5.11 26.75
C VAL A 407 -18.79 5.68 28.05
N GLU A 408 -19.45 4.85 28.83
CA GLU A 408 -20.03 5.23 30.13
C GLU A 408 -18.94 5.58 31.15
N GLY A 409 -19.26 6.56 32.00
CA GLY A 409 -18.40 7.04 33.08
C GLY A 409 -18.00 5.92 34.05
N GLY A 410 -16.76 5.95 34.52
CA GLY A 410 -16.24 4.96 35.48
C GLY A 410 -15.59 3.72 34.88
N SER A 411 -15.57 3.61 33.56
CA SER A 411 -14.86 2.54 32.86
C SER A 411 -13.34 2.62 33.11
N LYS A 412 -12.78 1.57 33.71
CA LYS A 412 -11.33 1.35 33.88
C LYS A 412 -10.92 0.16 33.03
N SER A 413 -10.57 0.40 31.77
CA SER A 413 -10.12 -0.65 30.87
C SER A 413 -8.65 -0.50 30.50
N LEU A 414 -7.91 -1.60 30.67
CA LEU A 414 -6.50 -1.72 30.28
C LEU A 414 -6.33 -2.17 28.82
N PHE A 415 -7.35 -2.82 28.25
CA PHE A 415 -7.47 -3.21 26.84
C PHE A 415 -8.95 -3.45 26.54
N CYS A 416 -9.58 -2.60 25.73
CA CYS A 416 -10.94 -2.85 25.24
C CYS A 416 -11.04 -2.42 23.77
N THR A 417 -11.30 -3.39 22.89
CA THR A 417 -12.09 -3.14 21.68
C THR A 417 -13.55 -3.06 22.13
N ALA A 418 -14.21 -1.92 21.93
CA ALA A 418 -15.53 -1.59 22.51
C ALA A 418 -16.71 -2.51 22.13
N TYR A 419 -16.46 -3.64 21.48
CA TYR A 419 -17.47 -4.68 21.28
C TYR A 419 -17.76 -5.52 22.53
N GLU A 420 -16.90 -5.46 23.56
CA GLU A 420 -17.05 -6.27 24.79
C GLU A 420 -17.73 -5.55 25.96
N LEU A 421 -18.13 -4.28 25.83
CA LEU A 421 -18.90 -3.60 26.87
C LEU A 421 -20.41 -3.77 26.62
N LEU A 422 -20.89 -5.00 26.81
CA LEU A 422 -22.28 -5.27 27.11
C LEU A 422 -22.39 -5.65 28.60
N SER A 423 -22.84 -4.66 29.38
CA SER A 423 -23.61 -4.77 30.62
C SER A 423 -23.26 -5.91 31.58
N THR A 424 -22.67 -5.55 32.72
CA THR A 424 -22.90 -6.28 33.97
C THR A 424 -24.36 -6.09 34.39
N ASP A 425 -25.27 -6.86 33.80
CA ASP A 425 -26.50 -7.27 34.46
C ASP A 425 -27.05 -8.51 33.74
N GLY A 426 -27.25 -9.58 34.51
CA GLY A 426 -27.49 -10.91 33.98
C GLY A 426 -28.86 -11.06 33.34
N LEU A 427 -28.91 -11.55 32.09
CA LEU A 427 -29.82 -12.60 31.61
C LEU A 427 -29.44 -13.06 30.17
N GLN A 428 -28.85 -14.26 30.07
CA GLN A 428 -28.81 -15.24 28.96
C GLN A 428 -28.40 -14.88 27.49
N PRO A 429 -27.94 -15.87 26.68
CA PRO A 429 -26.88 -15.65 25.67
C PRO A 429 -27.26 -15.87 24.18
N ARG A 430 -26.45 -15.26 23.28
CA ARG A 430 -26.19 -15.55 21.82
C ARG A 430 -27.17 -14.92 20.78
N PRO A 431 -26.70 -14.58 19.55
CA PRO A 431 -26.01 -15.48 18.61
C PRO A 431 -24.49 -15.24 18.50
N ARG A 432 -23.77 -16.34 18.20
CA ARG A 432 -22.40 -16.33 17.70
C ARG A 432 -22.37 -15.57 16.37
N VAL A 433 -21.60 -14.50 16.27
CA VAL A 433 -21.08 -14.02 14.99
C VAL A 433 -19.62 -14.42 14.92
N ARG A 434 -19.32 -15.28 13.94
CA ARG A 434 -17.97 -15.70 13.56
C ARG A 434 -17.19 -14.50 13.02
N SER A 435 -15.91 -14.51 13.38
CA SER A 435 -14.74 -13.99 12.67
C SER A 435 -14.58 -12.47 12.54
N SER A 436 -13.48 -12.00 13.14
CA SER A 436 -12.53 -11.03 12.58
C SER A 436 -13.14 -9.79 11.92
N TRP A 437 -13.11 -8.70 12.67
CA TRP A 437 -13.32 -7.34 12.18
C TRP A 437 -12.41 -7.07 10.99
N ARG A 438 -12.95 -7.11 9.77
CA ARG A 438 -12.26 -6.62 8.58
C ARG A 438 -12.39 -5.09 8.54
N LEU A 439 -11.28 -4.39 8.81
CA LEU A 439 -11.07 -2.96 8.55
C LEU A 439 -11.48 -2.50 7.13
N ARG A 440 -11.70 -3.43 6.19
CA ARG A 440 -11.99 -3.16 4.78
C ARG A 440 -13.31 -2.39 4.54
N ASP A 441 -14.34 -2.58 5.38
CA ASP A 441 -15.64 -1.92 5.18
C ASP A 441 -15.67 -0.47 5.71
N TRP A 442 -14.71 -0.10 6.55
CA TRP A 442 -14.63 1.19 7.24
C TRP A 442 -13.67 2.17 6.53
N MET A 443 -12.54 1.66 5.98
CA MET A 443 -11.50 2.51 5.37
C MET A 443 -11.88 3.14 4.03
N MET A 444 -12.60 2.43 3.15
CA MET A 444 -12.72 2.85 1.74
C MET A 444 -13.53 4.13 1.50
N LEU A 445 -14.47 4.48 2.38
CA LEU A 445 -15.25 5.73 2.27
C LEU A 445 -14.72 6.85 3.17
N GLU A 446 -14.22 6.51 4.35
CA GLU A 446 -13.84 7.49 5.37
C GLU A 446 -12.40 8.00 5.17
N ILE A 447 -11.45 7.16 4.73
CA ILE A 447 -10.11 7.63 4.30
C ILE A 447 -10.23 8.50 3.05
N TRP A 448 -11.19 8.22 2.16
CA TRP A 448 -11.43 9.05 0.98
C TRP A 448 -11.86 10.46 1.39
N ILE A 449 -12.75 10.60 2.37
CA ILE A 449 -13.16 11.91 2.92
C ILE A 449 -12.01 12.57 3.69
N TRP A 450 -11.22 11.81 4.46
CA TRP A 450 -10.11 12.35 5.23
C TRP A 450 -8.94 12.81 4.34
N ILE A 451 -8.56 12.03 3.33
CA ILE A 451 -7.55 12.41 2.32
C ILE A 451 -8.07 13.55 1.44
N LEU A 452 -9.34 13.56 1.01
CA LEU A 452 -9.89 14.72 0.28
C LEU A 452 -9.95 15.97 1.15
N MET A 453 -10.27 15.87 2.44
CA MET A 453 -10.28 17.03 3.34
C MET A 453 -8.85 17.53 3.63
N MET A 454 -7.89 16.62 3.77
CA MET A 454 -6.48 16.97 3.98
C MET A 454 -5.85 17.55 2.70
N MET A 455 -6.18 17.03 1.51
CA MET A 455 -5.80 17.61 0.22
C MET A 455 -6.51 18.95 -0.06
N ARG A 456 -7.77 19.10 0.34
CA ARG A 456 -8.51 20.35 0.21
C ARG A 456 -7.89 21.43 1.09
N TRP A 457 -7.45 21.11 2.31
CA TRP A 457 -6.71 22.01 3.20
C TRP A 457 -5.41 22.51 2.56
N VAL A 458 -4.64 21.63 1.90
CA VAL A 458 -3.42 21.99 1.15
C VAL A 458 -3.72 22.84 -0.10
N MET A 459 -4.78 22.53 -0.85
CA MET A 459 -5.13 23.29 -2.07
C MET A 459 -5.75 24.67 -1.80
N THR A 460 -6.60 24.83 -0.76
CA THR A 460 -7.16 26.14 -0.43
C THR A 460 -6.11 27.10 0.14
N ALA A 461 -5.04 26.60 0.77
CA ALA A 461 -3.92 27.43 1.20
C ALA A 461 -3.01 27.84 0.02
N GLY A 462 -2.82 26.98 -0.98
CA GLY A 462 -2.07 27.30 -2.20
C GLY A 462 -2.73 28.36 -3.07
N LEU A 463 -4.06 28.31 -3.23
CA LEU A 463 -4.83 29.28 -4.03
C LEU A 463 -4.87 30.69 -3.42
N ILE A 464 -4.75 30.83 -2.10
CA ILE A 464 -4.68 32.15 -1.42
C ILE A 464 -3.27 32.77 -1.55
N TRP A 465 -2.23 31.96 -1.82
CA TRP A 465 -0.86 32.44 -2.00
C TRP A 465 -0.55 32.86 -3.45
N GLU A 466 -1.21 32.26 -4.44
CA GLU A 466 -1.03 32.60 -5.87
C GLU A 466 -1.66 33.97 -6.24
N ASP A 467 -2.75 34.37 -5.57
CA ASP A 467 -3.55 35.56 -5.94
C ASP A 467 -2.98 36.91 -5.43
N ARG A 468 -1.86 36.89 -4.67
CA ARG A 468 -1.17 38.11 -4.19
C ARG A 468 0.05 38.53 -5.01
N ARG A 469 0.36 37.85 -6.13
CA ARG A 469 1.54 38.15 -6.97
C ARG A 469 1.27 38.93 -8.26
N HIS A 470 0.07 39.49 -8.43
CA HIS A 470 -0.20 40.42 -9.54
C HIS A 470 -0.61 41.82 -9.03
N VAL A 471 0.39 42.59 -8.61
CA VAL A 471 0.33 44.06 -8.59
C VAL A 471 1.08 44.54 -9.84
N PRO A 472 0.44 45.27 -10.77
CA PRO A 472 1.13 45.84 -11.92
C PRO A 472 1.92 47.07 -11.47
N LEU A 473 3.25 47.01 -11.55
CA LEU A 473 4.11 48.18 -11.45
C LEU A 473 4.05 48.93 -12.77
N SER A 474 3.35 50.06 -12.76
CA SER A 474 3.52 51.15 -13.71
C SER A 474 4.71 52.01 -13.29
N GLU A 475 5.72 52.11 -14.14
CA GLU A 475 6.46 53.34 -14.51
C GLU A 475 7.30 53.07 -15.76
#